data_AF-G8NUS6-F1
#
_entry.id   AF-G8NUS6-F1
#
_cell.length_a   1.000
_cell.length_b   1.000
_cell.length_c   1.000
_cell.angle_alpha   90.00
_cell.angle_beta   90.00
_cell.angle_gamma   90.00
#
_symmetry.space_group_name_H-M   'P 1'
#
loop_
_entity.id
_entity.type
_entity.pdbx_description
1 polymer ?
#
loop_
_entity_poly.entity_id
_entity_poly.type
_entity_poly.pdbx_seq_one_letter_code
_entity_poly.pdbx_strand_id
1 'polypeptide(L)'
;MELVAGVAHDVGRKTPTRWEAALFALKVWILRAQRGVYDLGYTARRWPVERYPEEEWRSNHELRSRLWSDADRRERRFELGKVENLRRACLRLNGVVIEAGGTFSFWQQVGKASKRKGFVTGRMLQQGCVVPAIGGGLCQLSNALYGLALRSGCEIVERHAHSVKMPNAPIHDATVAWNYIDLRFRVREKTRIKAWMSGEELIVEWQNSSSSVAVTSTFVPLDQIVGVRAARQVQSCASCDVMDCFRHETPRATAESEECTAYLMDLCSPEFEAYVQRSRRPGDVFARATKTEEAERMAARLARTLCPEVTHLCVSRSLLPWLWRMGAMGGRTFDVLMTTESAQAADRATGRATDRGLSRDEEEALKAAHRLITLEDAVDARIDLGQPMIAEMASA
;
A
#
# COMPACT_ATOMS: atom_id res chain seq x y z
N MET A 1 9.42 39.36 13.85
CA MET A 1 10.22 39.02 12.67
C MET A 1 11.23 37.95 13.07
N GLU A 2 10.75 36.73 13.32
CA GLU A 2 11.63 35.60 13.65
C GLU A 2 12.36 35.15 12.39
N LEU A 3 13.68 35.07 12.52
CA LEU A 3 14.62 34.61 11.52
C LEU A 3 14.32 33.16 11.17
N VAL A 4 13.88 32.94 9.92
CA VAL A 4 13.84 31.63 9.27
C VAL A 4 15.26 31.07 9.29
N ALA A 5 15.50 30.06 10.13
CA ALA A 5 16.75 29.33 10.15
C ALA A 5 16.99 28.69 8.77
N GLY A 6 17.99 29.20 8.05
CA GLY A 6 18.42 28.67 6.77
C GLY A 6 18.85 27.21 6.89
N VAL A 7 18.22 26.35 6.09
CA VAL A 7 18.59 24.95 5.94
C VAL A 7 19.98 24.90 5.31
N ALA A 8 20.95 24.33 6.03
CA ALA A 8 22.33 24.20 5.57
C ALA A 8 22.41 23.36 4.27
N HIS A 9 22.66 24.04 3.15
CA HIS A 9 22.98 23.46 1.83
C HIS A 9 24.12 22.42 1.95
N ASP A 10 23.93 21.25 1.34
CA ASP A 10 24.97 20.23 1.17
C ASP A 10 25.92 20.67 0.04
N VAL A 11 26.84 21.57 0.37
CA VAL A 11 27.94 22.04 -0.50
C VAL A 11 28.95 20.89 -0.64
N GLY A 12 28.65 19.90 -1.49
CA GLY A 12 29.58 18.78 -1.72
C GLY A 12 29.09 17.65 -2.63
N ARG A 13 27.79 17.50 -2.91
CA ARG A 13 27.31 16.48 -3.85
C ARG A 13 27.56 16.90 -5.30
N LYS A 14 28.49 16.22 -5.97
CA LYS A 14 28.63 16.31 -7.44
C LYS A 14 27.30 15.95 -8.09
N THR A 15 26.78 16.85 -8.92
CA THR A 15 25.60 16.57 -9.73
C THR A 15 25.93 15.48 -10.75
N PRO A 16 25.08 14.44 -10.87
CA PRO A 16 25.34 13.38 -11.83
C PRO A 16 25.24 13.92 -13.26
N THR A 17 26.12 13.46 -14.13
CA THR A 17 26.10 13.83 -15.55
C THR A 17 25.17 12.91 -16.35
N ARG A 18 24.74 13.37 -17.54
CA ARG A 18 23.98 12.52 -18.48
C ARG A 18 24.77 11.29 -18.93
N TRP A 19 26.09 11.42 -19.04
CA TRP A 19 26.97 10.31 -19.41
C TRP A 19 27.05 9.24 -18.31
N GLU A 20 27.22 9.65 -17.06
CA GLU A 20 27.16 8.73 -15.91
C GLU A 20 25.81 8.02 -15.80
N ALA A 21 24.71 8.71 -16.15
CA ALA A 21 23.38 8.11 -16.19
C ALA A 21 23.25 7.06 -17.31
N ALA A 22 23.83 7.32 -18.49
CA ALA A 22 23.85 6.37 -19.61
C ALA A 22 24.71 5.13 -19.28
N LEU A 23 25.90 5.33 -18.71
CA LEU A 23 26.75 4.24 -18.23
C LEU A 23 26.05 3.38 -17.17
N PHE A 24 25.34 4.03 -16.23
CA PHE A 24 24.53 3.32 -15.25
C PHE A 24 23.42 2.50 -15.90
N ALA A 25 22.71 3.06 -16.89
CA ALA A 25 21.67 2.34 -17.62
C ALA A 25 22.22 1.11 -18.36
N LEU A 26 23.38 1.23 -19.00
CA LEU A 26 24.08 0.12 -19.64
C LEU A 26 24.47 -0.96 -18.62
N LYS A 27 25.04 -0.56 -17.47
CA LYS A 27 25.37 -1.49 -16.38
C LYS A 27 24.14 -2.26 -15.90
N VAL A 28 23.01 -1.56 -15.67
CA VAL A 28 21.75 -2.20 -15.26
C VAL A 28 21.23 -3.16 -16.33
N TRP A 29 21.38 -2.83 -17.61
CA TRP A 29 21.01 -3.72 -18.70
C TRP A 29 21.84 -5.02 -18.69
N ILE A 30 23.16 -4.91 -18.53
CA ILE A 30 24.06 -6.07 -18.42
C ILE A 30 23.69 -6.94 -17.22
N LEU A 31 23.49 -6.32 -16.05
CA LEU A 31 23.10 -7.04 -14.82
C LEU A 31 21.77 -7.78 -14.98
N ARG A 32 20.80 -7.18 -15.68
CA ARG A 32 19.52 -7.84 -16.00
C ARG A 32 19.68 -9.00 -16.97
N ALA A 33 20.56 -8.88 -17.97
CA ALA A 33 20.87 -9.96 -18.90
C ALA A 33 21.55 -11.13 -18.16
N GLN A 34 22.55 -10.84 -17.34
CA GLN A 34 23.22 -11.82 -16.47
C GLN A 34 22.23 -12.50 -15.52
N ARG A 35 21.32 -11.72 -14.91
CA ARG A 35 20.26 -12.28 -14.07
C ARG A 35 19.32 -13.19 -14.85
N GLY A 36 18.95 -12.80 -16.07
CA GLY A 36 18.14 -13.64 -16.96
C GLY A 36 18.80 -15.00 -17.21
N VAL A 37 20.12 -15.03 -17.43
CA VAL A 37 20.88 -16.28 -17.60
C VAL A 37 20.94 -17.08 -16.30
N TYR A 38 21.22 -16.42 -15.16
CA TYR A 38 21.24 -17.09 -13.85
C TYR A 38 19.89 -17.73 -13.52
N ASP A 39 18.79 -17.04 -13.81
CA ASP A 39 17.44 -17.50 -13.52
C ASP A 39 16.98 -18.64 -14.46
N LEU A 40 17.67 -18.92 -15.58
CA LEU A 40 17.40 -20.11 -16.40
C LEU A 40 17.68 -21.42 -15.64
N GLY A 41 18.65 -21.41 -14.73
CA GLY A 41 18.98 -22.55 -13.87
C GLY A 41 18.29 -22.51 -12.50
N TYR A 42 17.54 -21.45 -12.19
CA TYR A 42 16.98 -21.21 -10.87
C TYR A 42 15.47 -21.45 -10.85
N THR A 43 15.00 -22.39 -10.03
CA THR A 43 13.60 -22.79 -9.92
C THR A 43 12.77 -21.84 -9.04
N ALA A 44 12.91 -20.53 -9.22
CA ALA A 44 11.98 -19.60 -8.57
C ALA A 44 10.64 -19.61 -9.30
N ARG A 45 9.66 -20.31 -8.72
CA ARG A 45 8.27 -20.27 -9.18
C ARG A 45 7.49 -19.16 -8.50
N ARG A 46 6.42 -18.71 -9.15
CA ARG A 46 5.37 -17.94 -8.49
C ARG A 46 4.58 -18.89 -7.59
N TRP A 47 4.32 -18.46 -6.37
CA TRP A 47 3.58 -19.24 -5.39
C TRP A 47 2.08 -18.93 -5.48
N PRO A 48 1.21 -19.93 -5.23
CA PRO A 48 -0.23 -19.75 -5.25
C PRO A 48 -0.67 -18.78 -4.15
N VAL A 49 -1.81 -18.14 -4.38
CA VAL A 49 -2.46 -17.26 -3.40
C VAL A 49 -3.71 -17.96 -2.88
N GLU A 50 -3.77 -18.12 -1.56
CA GLU A 50 -4.87 -18.72 -0.84
C GLU A 50 -5.30 -17.76 0.28
N ARG A 51 -6.48 -17.13 0.13
CA ARG A 51 -7.03 -16.22 1.14
C ARG A 51 -7.84 -16.93 2.22
N TYR A 52 -8.48 -18.04 1.86
CA TYR A 52 -9.37 -18.81 2.73
C TYR A 52 -9.15 -20.31 2.45
N PRO A 53 -9.38 -21.20 3.44
CA PRO A 53 -9.81 -20.95 4.83
C PRO A 53 -8.72 -20.35 5.75
N GLU A 54 -9.09 -19.74 6.87
CA GLU A 54 -8.14 -19.21 7.86
C GLU A 54 -7.84 -20.19 8.99
N GLU A 55 -8.71 -21.17 9.20
CA GLU A 55 -8.69 -22.10 10.33
C GLU A 55 -7.42 -22.98 10.36
N GLU A 56 -6.82 -23.24 9.19
CA GLU A 56 -5.56 -23.98 9.02
C GLU A 56 -4.33 -23.16 9.43
N TRP A 57 -4.44 -21.83 9.50
CA TRP A 57 -3.29 -20.93 9.64
C TRP A 57 -3.24 -20.31 11.03
N ARG A 58 -2.03 -20.15 11.56
CA ARG A 58 -1.78 -19.44 12.82
C ARG A 58 -0.81 -18.30 12.59
N SER A 59 -1.14 -17.14 13.14
CA SER A 59 -0.26 -15.97 13.15
C SER A 59 0.93 -16.22 14.06
N ASN A 60 2.15 -16.06 13.54
CA ASN A 60 3.39 -16.24 14.29
C ASN A 60 4.13 -14.94 14.49
N HIS A 61 4.28 -14.17 13.42
CA HIS A 61 4.97 -12.89 13.45
C HIS A 61 4.20 -11.85 12.64
N GLU A 62 4.07 -10.67 13.19
CA GLU A 62 3.50 -9.52 12.52
C GLU A 62 4.52 -8.38 12.54
N LEU A 63 4.57 -7.60 11.47
CA LEU A 63 5.36 -6.39 11.39
C LEU A 63 4.50 -5.27 10.81
N ARG A 64 4.46 -4.15 11.53
CA ARG A 64 3.74 -2.93 11.16
C ARG A 64 4.72 -1.79 10.92
N SER A 65 4.42 -0.96 9.93
CA SER A 65 5.20 0.23 9.60
C SER A 65 4.31 1.36 9.14
N ARG A 66 4.63 2.58 9.53
CA ARG A 66 3.88 3.77 9.09
C ARG A 66 3.93 3.91 7.57
N LEU A 67 2.78 4.14 6.95
CA LEU A 67 2.67 4.43 5.51
C LEU A 67 3.18 5.83 5.18
N TRP A 68 2.96 6.77 6.09
CA TRP A 68 3.22 8.20 5.87
C TRP A 68 4.42 8.63 6.70
N SER A 69 5.44 9.20 6.07
CA SER A 69 6.71 9.52 6.75
C SER A 69 7.20 10.95 6.55
N ASP A 70 6.80 11.65 5.48
CA ASP A 70 7.30 13.01 5.21
C ASP A 70 6.27 14.09 5.55
N ALA A 71 6.74 15.14 6.20
CA ALA A 71 5.98 16.36 6.42
C ALA A 71 6.13 17.38 5.27
N ASP A 72 7.10 17.22 4.37
CA ASP A 72 7.32 18.17 3.26
C ASP A 72 6.22 18.01 2.20
N ARG A 73 5.46 19.08 1.97
CA ARG A 73 4.38 19.15 0.97
C ARG A 73 4.88 18.84 -0.45
N ARG A 74 6.13 19.19 -0.79
CA ARG A 74 6.71 18.92 -2.13
C ARG A 74 6.88 17.42 -2.40
N GLU A 75 7.01 16.61 -1.34
CA GLU A 75 7.17 15.15 -1.43
C GLU A 75 5.83 14.40 -1.43
N ARG A 76 4.72 15.08 -1.11
CA ARG A 76 3.39 14.46 -0.93
C ARG A 76 2.98 13.59 -2.12
N ARG A 77 3.22 14.03 -3.35
CA ARG A 77 2.91 13.26 -4.56
C ARG A 77 3.62 11.90 -4.61
N PHE A 78 4.86 11.84 -4.12
CA PHE A 78 5.63 10.60 -4.14
C PHE A 78 5.29 9.69 -2.96
N GLU A 79 4.85 10.26 -1.83
CA GLU A 79 4.26 9.50 -0.73
C GLU A 79 2.95 8.83 -1.16
N LEU A 80 2.05 9.58 -1.81
CA LEU A 80 0.83 9.02 -2.42
C LEU A 80 1.18 7.93 -3.45
N GLY A 81 2.20 8.18 -4.28
CA GLY A 81 2.70 7.21 -5.23
C GLY A 81 3.29 5.95 -4.59
N LYS A 82 4.03 6.08 -3.49
CA LYS A 82 4.52 4.96 -2.67
C LYS A 82 3.35 4.12 -2.17
N VAL A 83 2.31 4.74 -1.59
CA VAL A 83 1.16 4.01 -1.06
C VAL A 83 0.42 3.26 -2.17
N GLU A 84 0.24 3.85 -3.35
CA GLU A 84 -0.31 3.11 -4.51
C GLU A 84 0.58 1.94 -4.95
N ASN A 85 1.91 2.12 -4.99
CA ASN A 85 2.83 1.04 -5.34
C ASN A 85 2.78 -0.10 -4.31
N LEU A 86 2.73 0.21 -3.01
CA LEU A 86 2.58 -0.76 -1.93
C LEU A 86 1.24 -1.48 -2.04
N ARG A 87 0.12 -0.77 -2.29
CA ARG A 87 -1.21 -1.34 -2.53
C ARG A 87 -1.16 -2.42 -3.62
N ARG A 88 -0.52 -2.11 -4.76
CA ARG A 88 -0.37 -3.04 -5.89
C ARG A 88 0.50 -4.25 -5.55
N ALA A 89 1.56 -4.06 -4.76
CA ALA A 89 2.44 -5.15 -4.35
C ALA A 89 1.80 -6.05 -3.28
N CYS A 90 1.14 -5.47 -2.27
CA CYS A 90 0.36 -6.19 -1.25
C CYS A 90 -0.70 -7.08 -1.90
N LEU A 91 -1.43 -6.61 -2.91
CA LEU A 91 -2.42 -7.43 -3.63
C LEU A 91 -1.82 -8.71 -4.25
N ARG A 92 -0.52 -8.72 -4.57
CA ARG A 92 0.20 -9.88 -5.14
C ARG A 92 0.82 -10.79 -4.09
N LEU A 93 0.96 -10.29 -2.87
CA LEU A 93 1.60 -10.97 -1.75
C LEU A 93 0.60 -11.47 -0.72
N ASN A 94 -0.57 -10.86 -0.62
CA ASN A 94 -1.57 -11.21 0.38
C ASN A 94 -2.15 -12.60 0.12
N GLY A 95 -1.89 -13.53 1.05
CA GLY A 95 -2.31 -14.92 0.97
C GLY A 95 -1.33 -15.82 0.22
N VAL A 96 -0.10 -15.38 -0.07
CA VAL A 96 0.87 -16.25 -0.77
C VAL A 96 1.27 -17.43 0.11
N VAL A 97 1.10 -18.65 -0.40
CA VAL A 97 1.44 -19.90 0.29
C VAL A 97 2.71 -20.52 -0.30
N ILE A 98 3.70 -20.72 0.56
CA ILE A 98 5.01 -21.28 0.23
C ILE A 98 5.15 -22.61 0.97
N GLU A 99 5.39 -23.69 0.23
CA GLU A 99 5.62 -25.01 0.80
C GLU A 99 6.98 -25.07 1.53
N ALA A 100 7.10 -25.97 2.52
CA ALA A 100 8.34 -26.20 3.25
C ALA A 100 9.52 -26.47 2.30
N GLY A 101 10.66 -25.82 2.54
CA GLY A 101 11.84 -25.88 1.66
C GLY A 101 11.71 -25.04 0.38
N GLY A 102 10.54 -24.44 0.12
CA GLY A 102 10.29 -23.56 -0.99
C GLY A 102 11.06 -22.24 -0.89
N THR A 103 11.53 -21.72 -2.01
CA THR A 103 12.20 -20.42 -2.07
C THR A 103 11.25 -19.34 -2.57
N PHE A 104 11.08 -18.29 -1.77
CA PHE A 104 10.40 -17.07 -2.15
C PHE A 104 11.34 -16.15 -2.93
N SER A 105 10.79 -15.45 -3.94
CA SER A 105 11.46 -14.35 -4.63
C SER A 105 10.48 -13.20 -4.76
N PHE A 106 10.88 -12.02 -4.25
CA PHE A 106 10.04 -10.83 -4.26
C PHE A 106 9.60 -10.47 -5.69
N TRP A 107 10.56 -10.44 -6.63
CA TRP A 107 10.25 -10.05 -8.00
C TRP A 107 9.51 -11.13 -8.80
N GLN A 108 9.68 -12.42 -8.49
CA GLN A 108 8.88 -13.46 -9.15
C GLN A 108 7.40 -13.39 -8.74
N GLN A 109 7.15 -13.05 -7.48
CA GLN A 109 5.80 -12.91 -6.95
C GLN A 109 5.14 -11.60 -7.41
N VAL A 110 5.79 -10.44 -7.19
CA VAL A 110 5.22 -9.11 -7.53
C VAL A 110 5.25 -8.85 -9.04
N GLY A 111 6.35 -9.24 -9.70
CA GLY A 111 6.63 -8.95 -11.11
C GLY A 111 7.07 -7.50 -11.37
N LYS A 112 7.38 -7.19 -12.64
CA LYS A 112 7.84 -5.85 -13.06
C LYS A 112 6.87 -4.76 -12.64
N ALA A 113 7.30 -3.82 -11.82
CA ALA A 113 6.59 -2.58 -11.57
C ALA A 113 6.54 -1.74 -12.85
N SER A 114 5.35 -1.50 -13.39
CA SER A 114 5.15 -0.72 -14.60
C SER A 114 3.82 0.03 -14.58
N LYS A 115 3.74 1.15 -15.31
CA LYS A 115 2.51 1.94 -15.46
C LYS A 115 1.33 1.09 -15.95
N ARG A 116 1.57 0.17 -16.89
CA ARG A 116 0.54 -0.77 -17.40
C ARG A 116 -0.05 -1.67 -16.30
N LYS A 117 0.71 -1.96 -15.24
CA LYS A 117 0.25 -2.75 -14.09
C LYS A 117 -0.26 -1.88 -12.92
N GLY A 118 -0.43 -0.57 -13.15
CA GLY A 118 -0.93 0.37 -12.14
C GLY A 118 0.13 0.93 -11.19
N PHE A 119 1.42 0.63 -11.39
CA PHE A 119 2.49 1.25 -10.59
C PHE A 119 2.73 2.68 -11.06
N VAL A 120 2.95 3.57 -10.10
CA VAL A 120 3.12 5.01 -10.30
C VAL A 120 4.49 5.48 -9.79
N THR A 121 4.80 6.75 -10.02
CA THR A 121 6.06 7.34 -9.59
C THR A 121 6.06 7.51 -8.07
N GLY A 122 7.07 6.96 -7.41
CA GLY A 122 7.38 7.19 -5.99
C GLY A 122 8.87 7.49 -5.82
N ARG A 123 9.33 7.56 -4.56
CA ARG A 123 10.74 7.80 -4.24
C ARG A 123 11.57 6.52 -4.39
N MET A 124 12.74 6.63 -5.02
CA MET A 124 13.71 5.55 -5.14
C MET A 124 15.12 6.08 -4.89
N LEU A 125 15.90 5.37 -4.08
CA LEU A 125 17.32 5.67 -3.91
C LEU A 125 18.11 5.14 -5.12
N GLN A 126 18.77 6.03 -5.85
CA GLN A 126 19.61 5.68 -7.00
C GLN A 126 20.90 6.49 -6.97
N GLN A 127 22.04 5.79 -6.94
CA GLN A 127 23.38 6.42 -6.94
C GLN A 127 23.53 7.49 -5.85
N GLY A 128 23.04 7.21 -4.64
CA GLY A 128 23.11 8.12 -3.49
C GLY A 128 22.12 9.30 -3.51
N CYS A 129 21.30 9.44 -4.55
CA CYS A 129 20.24 10.44 -4.64
C CYS A 129 18.86 9.80 -4.52
N VAL A 130 17.88 10.50 -3.93
CA VAL A 130 16.48 10.08 -3.97
C VAL A 130 15.85 10.67 -5.23
N VAL A 131 15.49 9.79 -6.17
CA VAL A 131 14.97 10.15 -7.48
C VAL A 131 13.54 9.65 -7.66
N PRO A 132 12.72 10.33 -8.48
CA PRO A 132 11.41 9.82 -8.89
C PRO A 132 11.56 8.58 -9.78
N ALA A 133 10.91 7.48 -9.41
CA ALA A 133 10.89 6.26 -10.21
C ALA A 133 9.57 5.48 -10.08
N ILE A 134 9.17 4.79 -11.15
CA ILE A 134 8.00 3.90 -11.13
C ILE A 134 8.26 2.73 -10.17
N GLY A 135 7.33 2.47 -9.26
CA GLY A 135 7.52 1.44 -8.23
C GLY A 135 8.40 1.90 -7.06
N GLY A 136 8.65 3.20 -6.92
CA GLY A 136 9.33 3.74 -5.75
C GLY A 136 8.59 3.42 -4.45
N GLY A 137 9.36 3.20 -3.38
CA GLY A 137 8.86 2.88 -2.03
C GLY A 137 8.61 1.40 -1.73
N LEU A 138 8.78 0.50 -2.70
CA LEU A 138 8.63 -0.96 -2.48
C LEU A 138 9.66 -1.54 -1.50
N CYS A 139 10.75 -0.82 -1.21
CA CYS A 139 11.74 -1.25 -0.22
C CYS A 139 11.15 -1.39 1.19
N GLN A 140 10.09 -0.63 1.52
CA GLN A 140 9.40 -0.77 2.80
C GLN A 140 8.81 -2.18 2.98
N LEU A 141 8.25 -2.74 1.91
CA LEU A 141 7.66 -4.07 1.91
C LEU A 141 8.73 -5.17 1.90
N SER A 142 9.81 -5.01 1.15
CA SER A 142 10.92 -5.98 1.19
C SER A 142 11.64 -5.99 2.55
N ASN A 143 11.79 -4.83 3.20
CA ASN A 143 12.32 -4.75 4.57
C ASN A 143 11.42 -5.51 5.56
N ALA A 144 10.10 -5.33 5.46
CA ALA A 144 9.14 -6.04 6.30
C ALA A 144 9.23 -7.57 6.11
N LEU A 145 9.22 -8.03 4.86
CA LEU A 145 9.37 -9.46 4.53
C LEU A 145 10.70 -10.03 5.01
N TYR A 146 11.79 -9.28 4.85
CA TYR A 146 13.11 -9.72 5.31
C TYR A 146 13.17 -9.84 6.84
N GLY A 147 12.61 -8.86 7.56
CA GLY A 147 12.53 -8.91 9.02
C GLY A 147 11.71 -10.10 9.52
N LEU A 148 10.58 -10.41 8.88
CA LEU A 148 9.78 -11.59 9.20
C LEU A 148 10.50 -12.89 8.85
N ALA A 149 11.14 -12.98 7.68
CA ALA A 149 11.91 -14.15 7.28
C ALA A 149 13.02 -14.48 8.30
N LEU A 150 13.71 -13.45 8.83
CA LEU A 150 14.71 -13.64 9.89
C LEU A 150 14.09 -14.17 11.19
N ARG A 151 12.96 -13.60 11.64
CA ARG A 151 12.26 -14.05 12.86
C ARG A 151 11.76 -15.49 12.74
N SER A 152 11.25 -15.86 11.57
CA SER A 152 10.82 -17.22 11.23
C SER A 152 11.99 -18.18 10.98
N GLY A 153 13.24 -17.76 11.17
CA GLY A 153 14.42 -18.60 10.96
C GLY A 153 14.64 -19.04 9.52
N CYS A 154 14.09 -18.35 8.53
CA CYS A 154 14.28 -18.69 7.11
C CYS A 154 15.76 -18.56 6.70
N GLU A 155 16.16 -19.37 5.72
CA GLU A 155 17.49 -19.23 5.11
C GLU A 155 17.44 -18.09 4.08
N ILE A 156 18.30 -17.09 4.24
CA ILE A 156 18.35 -15.94 3.33
C ILE A 156 19.24 -16.30 2.14
N VAL A 157 18.61 -16.48 0.97
CA VAL A 157 19.29 -16.91 -0.27
C VAL A 157 19.88 -15.70 -1.01
N GLU A 158 19.18 -14.57 -0.99
CA GLU A 158 19.64 -13.32 -1.59
C GLU A 158 19.12 -12.13 -0.79
N ARG A 159 20.03 -11.22 -0.41
CA ARG A 159 19.70 -9.96 0.25
C ARG A 159 20.75 -8.92 -0.12
N HIS A 160 20.29 -7.71 -0.44
CA HIS A 160 21.14 -6.57 -0.73
C HIS A 160 20.75 -5.41 0.20
N ALA A 161 21.75 -4.69 0.72
CA ALA A 161 21.52 -3.47 1.49
C ALA A 161 21.49 -2.24 0.56
N HIS A 162 20.83 -1.16 1.00
CA HIS A 162 20.88 0.11 0.30
C HIS A 162 22.32 0.66 0.28
N SER A 163 22.69 1.29 -0.85
CA SER A 163 24.00 1.94 -1.01
C SER A 163 24.23 3.10 -0.04
N VAL A 164 23.17 3.68 0.51
CA VAL A 164 23.22 4.76 1.52
C VAL A 164 22.26 4.40 2.64
N LYS A 165 22.73 4.50 3.88
CA LYS A 165 21.86 4.40 5.06
C LYS A 165 21.03 5.68 5.16
N MET A 166 19.73 5.55 4.93
CA MET A 166 18.79 6.64 5.14
C MET A 166 18.60 6.87 6.65
N PRO A 167 18.28 8.09 7.10
CA PRO A 167 17.76 8.31 8.43
C PRO A 167 16.57 7.39 8.67
N ASN A 168 16.53 6.71 9.82
CA ASN A 168 15.51 5.72 10.16
C ASN A 168 15.47 4.47 9.27
N ALA A 169 16.56 4.14 8.57
CA ALA A 169 16.65 2.87 7.85
C ALA A 169 16.47 1.69 8.84
N PRO A 170 15.61 0.71 8.54
CA PRO A 170 15.42 -0.43 9.42
C PRO A 170 16.74 -1.19 9.64
N ILE A 171 16.93 -1.76 10.84
CA ILE A 171 18.07 -2.65 11.12
C ILE A 171 18.15 -3.78 10.08
N HIS A 172 16.98 -4.26 9.64
CA HIS A 172 16.83 -5.27 8.61
C HIS A 172 16.63 -4.63 7.24
N ASP A 173 17.74 -4.21 6.64
CA ASP A 173 17.76 -3.51 5.36
C ASP A 173 17.82 -4.46 4.14
N ALA A 174 16.78 -4.50 3.32
CA ALA A 174 16.66 -5.27 2.10
C ALA A 174 16.12 -4.39 0.96
N THR A 175 17.00 -3.90 0.10
CA THR A 175 16.60 -3.18 -1.13
C THR A 175 16.22 -4.15 -2.24
N VAL A 176 15.33 -3.70 -3.14
CA VAL A 176 14.92 -4.44 -4.34
C VAL A 176 14.97 -3.54 -5.57
N ALA A 177 15.48 -4.05 -6.68
CA ALA A 177 15.47 -3.37 -7.98
C ALA A 177 15.21 -4.36 -9.12
N TRP A 178 14.13 -4.11 -9.87
CA TRP A 178 13.72 -4.97 -10.97
C TRP A 178 14.81 -5.04 -12.07
N ASN A 179 15.23 -6.20 -12.59
CA ASN A 179 15.14 -7.58 -12.09
C ASN A 179 16.61 -8.05 -11.95
N TYR A 180 17.35 -7.44 -11.03
CA TYR A 180 18.76 -7.77 -10.79
C TYR A 180 19.19 -7.63 -9.32
N ILE A 181 18.36 -7.00 -8.50
CA ILE A 181 18.47 -6.98 -7.04
C ILE A 181 17.15 -7.50 -6.50
N ASP A 182 17.17 -8.66 -5.86
CA ASP A 182 15.98 -9.35 -5.35
C ASP A 182 16.12 -9.65 -3.86
N LEU A 183 14.99 -9.92 -3.21
CA LEU A 183 14.96 -10.54 -1.89
C LEU A 183 14.51 -11.99 -2.08
N ARG A 184 15.39 -12.92 -1.74
CA ARG A 184 15.11 -14.36 -1.80
C ARG A 184 15.38 -15.02 -0.46
N PHE A 185 14.43 -15.83 0.01
CA PHE A 185 14.59 -16.62 1.22
C PHE A 185 13.88 -17.96 1.08
N ARG A 186 14.43 -18.99 1.71
CA ARG A 186 13.86 -20.33 1.76
C ARG A 186 13.16 -20.55 3.09
N VAL A 187 11.89 -20.92 3.02
CA VAL A 187 11.06 -21.20 4.21
C VAL A 187 11.34 -22.60 4.73
N ARG A 188 11.32 -22.77 6.05
CA ARG A 188 11.56 -24.08 6.70
C ARG A 188 10.30 -24.94 6.75
N GLU A 189 9.16 -24.30 6.97
CA GLU A 189 7.86 -24.94 7.07
C GLU A 189 6.88 -24.32 6.07
N LYS A 190 5.69 -24.91 5.92
CA LYS A 190 4.64 -24.38 5.07
C LYS A 190 4.17 -23.04 5.65
N THR A 191 4.33 -21.97 4.87
CA THR A 191 4.11 -20.59 5.30
C THR A 191 3.10 -19.91 4.41
N ARG A 192 2.20 -19.11 5.01
CA ARG A 192 1.38 -18.12 4.33
C ARG A 192 1.81 -16.71 4.71
N ILE A 193 2.02 -15.87 3.71
CA ILE A 193 2.31 -14.44 3.88
C ILE A 193 1.02 -13.67 3.65
N LYS A 194 0.58 -12.88 4.63
CA LYS A 194 -0.48 -11.87 4.45
C LYS A 194 0.16 -10.48 4.43
N ALA A 195 -0.31 -9.62 3.53
CA ALA A 195 0.22 -8.27 3.37
C ALA A 195 -0.89 -7.33 2.96
N TRP A 196 -1.19 -6.35 3.80
CA TRP A 196 -2.26 -5.38 3.57
C TRP A 196 -1.92 -4.03 4.20
N MET A 197 -2.81 -3.07 4.04
CA MET A 197 -2.60 -1.71 4.52
C MET A 197 -3.87 -1.21 5.19
N SER A 198 -3.73 -0.58 6.36
CA SER A 198 -4.76 0.28 6.94
C SER A 198 -4.64 1.70 6.34
N GLY A 199 -5.38 2.68 6.88
CA GLY A 199 -5.20 4.08 6.50
C GLY A 199 -3.82 4.66 6.87
N GLU A 200 -3.16 4.08 7.87
CA GLU A 200 -1.92 4.63 8.46
C GLU A 200 -0.72 3.68 8.40
N GLU A 201 -0.96 2.37 8.31
CA GLU A 201 0.07 1.35 8.46
C GLU A 201 0.09 0.35 7.31
N LEU A 202 1.30 -0.06 6.91
CA LEU A 202 1.55 -1.28 6.16
C LEU A 202 1.74 -2.41 7.16
N ILE A 203 0.92 -3.46 7.04
CA ILE A 203 0.98 -4.65 7.89
C ILE A 203 1.39 -5.85 7.03
N VAL A 204 2.39 -6.59 7.51
CA VAL A 204 2.79 -7.88 6.95
C VAL A 204 2.76 -8.90 8.06
N GLU A 205 2.13 -10.02 7.80
CA GLU A 205 1.92 -11.09 8.75
C GLU A 205 2.44 -12.41 8.17
N TRP A 206 3.14 -13.15 9.02
CA TRP A 206 3.71 -14.45 8.75
C TRP A 206 2.93 -15.52 9.48
N GLN A 207 2.34 -16.45 8.73
CA GLN A 207 1.52 -17.52 9.27
C GLN A 207 2.08 -18.88 8.86
N ASN A 208 1.97 -19.88 9.74
CA ASN A 208 2.36 -21.26 9.44
C ASN A 208 1.17 -22.20 9.72
N SER A 209 1.19 -23.38 9.09
CA SER A 209 0.14 -24.41 9.26
C SER A 209 0.38 -25.33 10.47
N SER A 210 1.58 -25.30 11.07
CA SER A 210 1.99 -26.18 12.17
C SER A 210 1.82 -25.51 13.53
N SER A 211 1.32 -26.25 14.53
CA SER A 211 1.32 -25.86 15.95
C SER A 211 2.74 -25.85 16.53
N SER A 212 3.58 -24.90 16.15
CA SER A 212 4.75 -24.53 16.95
C SER A 212 4.39 -23.30 17.79
N VAL A 213 4.81 -23.35 19.06
CA VAL A 213 4.50 -22.44 20.17
C VAL A 213 4.27 -21.00 19.73
N ALA A 214 3.18 -20.38 20.21
CA ALA A 214 2.91 -18.96 20.05
C ALA A 214 4.12 -18.14 20.51
N VAL A 215 4.96 -17.72 19.57
CA VAL A 215 6.02 -16.76 19.86
C VAL A 215 5.34 -15.42 20.06
N THR A 216 5.56 -14.83 21.23
CA THR A 216 5.03 -13.55 21.64
C THR A 216 5.11 -12.55 20.49
N SER A 217 3.95 -12.05 20.05
CA SER A 217 3.84 -10.91 19.15
C SER A 217 4.61 -9.76 19.77
N THR A 218 5.87 -9.62 19.37
CA THR A 218 6.69 -8.51 19.81
C THR A 218 6.35 -7.40 18.84
N PHE A 219 5.30 -6.65 19.18
CA PHE A 219 5.02 -5.37 18.55
C PHE A 219 6.24 -4.49 18.79
N VAL A 220 7.09 -4.39 17.78
CA VAL A 220 8.12 -3.36 17.73
C VAL A 220 7.75 -2.48 16.56
N PRO A 221 7.15 -1.32 16.81
CA PRO A 221 6.88 -0.40 15.74
C PRO A 221 8.25 0.00 15.17
N LEU A 222 8.35 0.01 13.84
CA LEU A 222 9.62 0.14 13.12
C LEU A 222 10.40 1.43 13.46
N ASP A 223 9.72 2.40 14.07
CA ASP A 223 10.26 3.63 14.65
C ASP A 223 11.01 3.43 15.99
N GLN A 224 10.71 2.39 16.78
CA GLN A 224 11.38 2.09 18.06
C GLN A 224 12.60 1.17 17.93
N ILE A 225 12.83 0.61 16.73
CA ILE A 225 14.10 -0.05 16.37
C ILE A 225 15.21 0.98 16.12
N VAL A 226 14.87 2.27 16.13
CA VAL A 226 15.74 3.41 15.79
C VAL A 226 16.36 4.00 17.06
N GLY A 227 17.61 3.63 17.34
CA GLY A 227 18.44 4.34 18.30
C GLY A 227 19.33 5.37 17.62
N VAL A 228 18.81 6.49 17.09
CA VAL A 228 19.65 7.65 16.69
C VAL A 228 18.89 8.97 16.78
N ARG A 229 19.50 9.96 17.45
CA ARG A 229 19.15 11.40 17.45
C ARG A 229 18.83 11.90 16.04
N ALA A 230 17.82 12.77 15.92
CA ALA A 230 17.40 13.50 14.71
C ALA A 230 18.49 13.60 13.63
N ALA A 231 18.54 12.60 12.74
CA ALA A 231 19.52 12.51 11.67
C ALA A 231 18.93 13.10 10.38
N ARG A 232 19.73 13.97 9.76
CA ARG A 232 19.48 14.86 8.62
C ARG A 232 18.67 14.21 7.47
N GLN A 233 17.50 14.77 7.15
CA GLN A 233 16.58 14.31 6.10
C GLN A 233 17.28 14.24 4.73
N VAL A 234 17.22 13.09 4.05
CA VAL A 234 17.79 12.94 2.71
C VAL A 234 16.82 13.55 1.70
N GLN A 235 17.22 14.68 1.11
CA GLN A 235 16.42 15.41 0.14
C GLN A 235 16.31 14.64 -1.21
N SER A 236 15.14 14.74 -1.85
CA SER A 236 14.88 14.17 -3.18
C SER A 236 15.08 15.19 -4.29
N CYS A 237 14.98 14.77 -5.56
CA CYS A 237 14.96 15.68 -6.70
C CYS A 237 13.90 16.79 -6.62
N ALA A 238 12.84 16.63 -5.80
CA ALA A 238 11.83 17.66 -5.56
C ALA A 238 12.13 18.58 -4.35
N SER A 239 13.08 18.22 -3.49
CA SER A 239 13.39 18.94 -2.24
C SER A 239 14.88 19.25 -2.06
N CYS A 240 15.73 18.95 -3.05
CA CYS A 240 17.18 19.19 -2.97
C CYS A 240 17.61 20.60 -3.41
N ASP A 241 16.69 21.40 -3.94
CA ASP A 241 16.91 22.77 -4.43
C ASP A 241 18.02 22.93 -5.50
N VAL A 242 18.55 21.82 -6.05
CA VAL A 242 19.52 21.82 -7.15
C VAL A 242 18.79 21.93 -8.49
N MET A 243 18.60 23.16 -8.96
CA MET A 243 17.82 23.47 -10.16
C MET A 243 18.53 23.07 -11.48
N ASP A 244 19.86 23.16 -11.54
CA ASP A 244 20.65 22.85 -12.75
C ASP A 244 20.87 21.35 -12.98
N CYS A 245 20.38 20.50 -12.09
CA CYS A 245 20.46 19.05 -12.25
C CYS A 245 19.51 18.59 -13.35
N PHE A 246 19.96 17.75 -14.28
CA PHE A 246 19.08 17.19 -15.33
C PHE A 246 17.96 16.29 -14.78
N ARG A 247 18.05 15.89 -13.50
CA ARG A 247 17.03 15.12 -12.76
C ARG A 247 16.09 16.02 -11.94
N HIS A 248 16.31 17.33 -11.94
CA HIS A 248 15.46 18.27 -11.22
C HIS A 248 14.04 18.17 -11.76
N GLU A 249 13.08 17.94 -10.87
CA GLU A 249 11.66 18.04 -11.21
C GLU A 249 11.13 19.30 -10.56
N THR A 250 10.72 20.27 -11.39
CA THR A 250 9.98 21.42 -10.90
C THR A 250 8.73 20.91 -10.20
N PRO A 251 8.47 21.34 -8.95
CA PRO A 251 7.17 21.12 -8.34
C PRO A 251 6.14 21.71 -9.31
N ARG A 252 5.26 20.89 -9.88
CA ARG A 252 4.06 21.42 -10.51
C ARG A 252 3.40 22.29 -9.44
N ALA A 253 2.90 23.47 -9.79
CA ALA A 253 2.01 24.22 -8.91
C ALA A 253 0.85 23.30 -8.56
N THR A 254 0.98 22.56 -7.48
CA THR A 254 -0.08 21.73 -6.97
C THR A 254 -1.05 22.74 -6.41
N ALA A 255 -2.15 22.93 -7.13
CA ALA A 255 -3.41 23.29 -6.50
C ALA A 255 -3.44 22.51 -5.18
N GLU A 256 -3.61 23.23 -4.09
CA GLU A 256 -3.71 22.74 -2.72
C GLU A 256 -4.35 21.36 -2.74
N SER A 257 -3.56 20.29 -2.71
CA SER A 257 -4.14 18.95 -2.79
C SER A 257 -4.60 18.61 -1.40
N GLU A 258 -5.70 19.24 -1.01
CA GLU A 258 -6.56 18.82 0.07
C GLU A 258 -6.90 17.34 -0.13
N GLU A 259 -7.15 16.64 0.96
CA GLU A 259 -7.53 15.24 0.95
C GLU A 259 -8.71 15.04 -0.01
N CYS A 260 -8.49 14.29 -1.09
CA CYS A 260 -9.51 14.04 -2.09
C CYS A 260 -10.36 12.86 -1.64
N THR A 261 -11.68 13.08 -1.59
CA THR A 261 -12.65 12.02 -1.30
C THR A 261 -13.22 11.48 -2.61
N ALA A 262 -13.29 10.15 -2.72
CA ALA A 262 -14.06 9.51 -3.80
C ALA A 262 -15.34 8.88 -3.29
N TYR A 263 -16.45 9.28 -3.88
CA TYR A 263 -17.78 8.73 -3.62
C TYR A 263 -18.09 7.67 -4.68
N LEU A 264 -18.12 6.40 -4.27
CA LEU A 264 -18.39 5.25 -5.14
C LEU A 264 -19.75 4.65 -4.80
N MET A 265 -20.73 4.94 -5.65
CA MET A 265 -22.13 4.64 -5.36
C MET A 265 -22.72 3.68 -6.40
N ASP A 266 -23.58 2.78 -5.93
CA ASP A 266 -24.46 1.98 -6.76
C ASP A 266 -25.69 2.81 -7.22
N LEU A 267 -26.81 2.16 -7.54
CA LEU A 267 -28.09 2.83 -7.78
C LEU A 267 -28.62 3.36 -6.44
N CYS A 268 -28.02 4.43 -5.96
CA CYS A 268 -28.26 4.93 -4.62
C CYS A 268 -29.62 5.63 -4.49
N SER A 269 -30.11 5.70 -3.26
CA SER A 269 -31.36 6.39 -2.95
C SER A 269 -31.19 7.92 -3.09
N PRO A 270 -32.27 8.67 -3.36
CA PRO A 270 -32.21 10.13 -3.47
C PRO A 270 -31.63 10.83 -2.23
N GLU A 271 -31.83 10.25 -1.04
CA GLU A 271 -31.35 10.77 0.24
C GLU A 271 -29.81 10.74 0.30
N PHE A 272 -29.18 9.64 -0.10
CA PHE A 272 -27.73 9.54 -0.15
C PHE A 272 -27.12 10.41 -1.27
N GLU A 273 -27.83 10.55 -2.40
CA GLU A 273 -27.39 11.50 -3.45
C GLU A 273 -27.39 12.93 -2.90
N ALA A 274 -28.44 13.36 -2.20
CA ALA A 274 -28.50 14.66 -1.55
C ALA A 274 -27.40 14.84 -0.49
N TYR A 275 -27.13 13.81 0.31
CA TYR A 275 -26.02 13.81 1.28
C TYR A 275 -24.66 14.04 0.62
N VAL A 276 -24.36 13.31 -0.47
CA VAL A 276 -23.08 13.45 -1.18
C VAL A 276 -22.95 14.80 -1.86
N GLN A 277 -24.03 15.33 -2.45
CA GLN A 277 -24.00 16.66 -3.07
C GLN A 277 -23.72 17.78 -2.06
N ARG A 278 -24.21 17.65 -0.81
CA ARG A 278 -23.92 18.61 0.28
C ARG A 278 -22.51 18.45 0.83
N SER A 279 -21.97 17.24 0.81
CA SER A 279 -20.68 16.88 1.42
C SER A 279 -19.47 17.14 0.52
N ARG A 280 -19.66 17.08 -0.80
CA ARG A 280 -18.58 17.15 -1.78
C ARG A 280 -17.86 18.49 -1.78
N ARG A 281 -16.53 18.42 -1.92
CA ARG A 281 -15.66 19.56 -2.13
C ARG A 281 -15.19 19.64 -3.60
N PRO A 282 -14.75 20.82 -4.07
CA PRO A 282 -14.06 20.93 -5.35
C PRO A 282 -12.83 20.00 -5.38
N GLY A 283 -12.73 19.16 -6.40
CA GLY A 283 -11.63 18.17 -6.53
C GLY A 283 -12.01 16.75 -6.12
N ASP A 284 -13.13 16.54 -5.42
CA ASP A 284 -13.62 15.21 -5.09
C ASP A 284 -14.08 14.43 -6.34
N VAL A 285 -13.84 13.11 -6.29
CA VAL A 285 -14.24 12.19 -7.36
C VAL A 285 -15.63 11.66 -7.06
N PHE A 286 -16.56 11.85 -7.99
CA PHE A 286 -17.91 11.28 -7.88
C PHE A 286 -18.13 10.26 -8.99
N ALA A 287 -18.37 9.00 -8.62
CA ALA A 287 -18.63 7.92 -9.56
C ALA A 287 -19.83 7.09 -9.11
N ARG A 288 -20.89 7.10 -9.92
CA ARG A 288 -22.14 6.38 -9.64
C ARG A 288 -22.48 5.35 -10.72
N ALA A 289 -23.31 4.39 -10.36
CA ALA A 289 -23.98 3.54 -11.33
C ALA A 289 -25.07 4.33 -12.08
N THR A 290 -25.18 4.11 -13.39
CA THR A 290 -26.24 4.68 -14.23
C THR A 290 -27.26 3.64 -14.68
N LYS A 291 -26.99 2.36 -14.42
CA LYS A 291 -27.76 1.19 -14.84
C LYS A 291 -27.54 0.06 -13.83
N THR A 292 -28.49 -0.86 -13.77
CA THR A 292 -28.31 -2.12 -13.02
C THR A 292 -27.27 -2.98 -13.71
N GLU A 293 -26.24 -3.37 -12.98
CA GLU A 293 -25.16 -4.27 -13.41
C GLU A 293 -24.77 -5.15 -12.22
N GLU A 294 -24.07 -6.26 -12.48
CA GLU A 294 -23.50 -7.08 -11.41
C GLU A 294 -22.57 -6.24 -10.52
N ALA A 295 -22.73 -6.36 -9.20
CA ALA A 295 -22.01 -5.54 -8.22
C ALA A 295 -20.48 -5.65 -8.37
N GLU A 296 -19.95 -6.82 -8.72
CA GLU A 296 -18.52 -7.00 -9.00
C GLU A 296 -18.04 -6.14 -10.17
N ARG A 297 -18.73 -6.22 -11.31
CA ARG A 297 -18.38 -5.45 -12.51
C ARG A 297 -18.49 -3.95 -12.26
N MET A 298 -19.50 -3.56 -11.50
CA MET A 298 -19.71 -2.18 -11.06
C MET A 298 -18.55 -1.70 -10.19
N ALA A 299 -18.21 -2.43 -9.12
CA ALA A 299 -17.08 -2.13 -8.26
C ALA A 299 -15.77 -2.04 -9.05
N ALA A 300 -15.53 -2.97 -9.99
CA ALA A 300 -14.32 -2.97 -10.81
C ALA A 300 -14.25 -1.76 -11.76
N ARG A 301 -15.40 -1.30 -12.29
CA ARG A 301 -15.48 -0.09 -13.12
C ARG A 301 -15.23 1.17 -12.28
N LEU A 302 -15.89 1.27 -11.13
CA LEU A 302 -15.75 2.41 -10.21
C LEU A 302 -14.33 2.50 -9.64
N ALA A 303 -13.71 1.38 -9.27
CA ALA A 303 -12.32 1.36 -8.78
C ALA A 303 -11.29 1.90 -9.79
N ARG A 304 -11.58 1.90 -11.10
CA ARG A 304 -10.69 2.46 -12.13
C ARG A 304 -10.66 3.99 -12.14
N THR A 305 -11.62 4.66 -11.53
CA THR A 305 -11.62 6.12 -11.42
C THR A 305 -10.73 6.62 -10.28
N LEU A 306 -10.29 5.72 -9.38
CA LEU A 306 -9.45 6.05 -8.23
C LEU A 306 -8.02 6.36 -8.67
N CYS A 307 -7.54 7.54 -8.31
CA CYS A 307 -6.15 7.95 -8.46
C CYS A 307 -5.41 7.90 -7.11
N PRO A 308 -4.07 8.02 -7.10
CA PRO A 308 -3.27 8.03 -5.87
C PRO A 308 -3.63 9.16 -4.90
N GLU A 309 -4.17 10.27 -5.41
CA GLU A 309 -4.57 11.45 -4.63
C GLU A 309 -5.83 11.22 -3.80
N VAL A 310 -6.67 10.24 -4.16
CA VAL A 310 -7.83 9.85 -3.36
C VAL A 310 -7.34 9.14 -2.10
N THR A 311 -7.45 9.79 -0.95
CA THR A 311 -7.05 9.27 0.37
C THR A 311 -8.24 8.83 1.22
N HIS A 312 -9.45 9.31 0.92
CA HIS A 312 -10.69 8.91 1.59
C HIS A 312 -11.72 8.38 0.59
N LEU A 313 -12.50 7.36 0.97
CA LEU A 313 -13.58 6.79 0.15
C LEU A 313 -14.91 6.84 0.90
N CYS A 314 -15.99 7.12 0.19
CA CYS A 314 -17.35 6.93 0.69
C CYS A 314 -18.05 5.93 -0.24
N VAL A 315 -18.40 4.75 0.25
CA VAL A 315 -18.80 3.62 -0.61
C VAL A 315 -20.14 3.02 -0.19
N SER A 316 -20.97 2.64 -1.17
CA SER A 316 -22.16 1.82 -0.89
C SER A 316 -21.75 0.46 -0.32
N ARG A 317 -22.44 -0.02 0.71
CA ARG A 317 -22.21 -1.34 1.33
C ARG A 317 -22.24 -2.50 0.33
N SER A 318 -23.07 -2.40 -0.71
CA SER A 318 -23.20 -3.41 -1.78
C SER A 318 -21.91 -3.62 -2.58
N LEU A 319 -21.06 -2.60 -2.67
CA LEU A 319 -19.79 -2.62 -3.40
C LEU A 319 -18.60 -3.04 -2.51
N LEU A 320 -18.80 -3.00 -1.20
CA LEU A 320 -17.74 -3.11 -0.19
C LEU A 320 -16.87 -4.38 -0.31
N PRO A 321 -17.42 -5.62 -0.33
CA PRO A 321 -16.58 -6.82 -0.38
C PRO A 321 -15.75 -6.92 -1.66
N TRP A 322 -16.28 -6.42 -2.78
CA TRP A 322 -15.58 -6.41 -4.07
C TRP A 322 -14.41 -5.44 -4.07
N LEU A 323 -14.64 -4.21 -3.58
CA LEU A 323 -13.59 -3.18 -3.45
C LEU A 323 -12.50 -3.62 -2.47
N TRP A 324 -12.90 -4.27 -1.36
CA TRP A 324 -11.99 -4.87 -0.39
C TRP A 324 -11.12 -5.97 -1.03
N ARG A 325 -11.76 -6.94 -1.68
CA ARG A 325 -11.09 -8.08 -2.33
C ARG A 325 -10.08 -7.65 -3.40
N MET A 326 -10.41 -6.61 -4.16
CA MET A 326 -9.53 -6.02 -5.18
C MET A 326 -8.39 -5.17 -4.58
N GLY A 327 -8.39 -4.93 -3.26
CA GLY A 327 -7.41 -4.10 -2.57
C GLY A 327 -7.56 -2.61 -2.85
N ALA A 328 -8.73 -2.15 -3.31
CA ALA A 328 -8.98 -0.74 -3.63
C ALA A 328 -8.95 0.15 -2.38
N MET A 329 -9.24 -0.42 -1.21
CA MET A 329 -9.36 0.32 0.05
C MET A 329 -8.02 0.52 0.77
N GLY A 330 -7.02 -0.34 0.56
CA GLY A 330 -5.81 -0.35 1.40
C GLY A 330 -5.06 0.99 1.34
N GLY A 331 -4.62 1.56 2.46
CA GLY A 331 -3.95 2.88 2.46
C GLY A 331 -4.90 4.06 2.25
N ARG A 332 -6.21 3.85 2.33
CA ARG A 332 -7.25 4.89 2.33
C ARG A 332 -8.10 4.72 3.58
N THR A 333 -8.60 5.82 4.13
CA THR A 333 -9.72 5.77 5.07
C THR A 333 -11.02 5.63 4.27
N PHE A 334 -12.06 5.07 4.87
CA PHE A 334 -13.32 4.95 4.15
C PHE A 334 -14.54 4.88 5.06
N ASP A 335 -15.62 5.47 4.57
CA ASP A 335 -16.95 5.43 5.14
C ASP A 335 -17.86 4.53 4.30
N VAL A 336 -18.82 3.88 4.97
CA VAL A 336 -19.77 2.97 4.33
C VAL A 336 -21.17 3.53 4.43
N LEU A 337 -21.80 3.76 3.27
CA LEU A 337 -23.22 4.12 3.17
C LEU A 337 -24.06 2.86 3.37
N MET A 338 -24.82 2.84 4.46
CA MET A 338 -25.64 1.72 4.89
C MET A 338 -27.01 1.79 4.21
N THR A 339 -27.39 0.73 3.50
CA THR A 339 -28.72 0.63 2.87
C THR A 339 -29.77 0.14 3.86
N THR A 340 -31.06 0.41 3.59
CA THR A 340 -32.19 -0.09 4.41
C THR A 340 -32.18 -1.62 4.52
N GLU A 341 -32.78 -2.16 5.57
CA GLU A 341 -32.94 -3.62 5.74
C GLU A 341 -33.62 -4.29 4.52
N SER A 342 -34.57 -3.62 3.87
CA SER A 342 -35.23 -4.12 2.66
C SER A 342 -34.27 -4.23 1.47
N ALA A 343 -33.37 -3.26 1.30
CA ALA A 343 -32.32 -3.32 0.28
C ALA A 343 -31.24 -4.35 0.64
N GLN A 344 -30.91 -4.50 1.93
CA GLN A 344 -30.01 -5.55 2.42
C GLN A 344 -30.58 -6.96 2.19
N ALA A 345 -31.90 -7.14 2.34
CA ALA A 345 -32.57 -8.41 2.08
C ALA A 345 -32.58 -8.76 0.58
N ALA A 346 -32.78 -7.77 -0.29
CA ALA A 346 -32.69 -7.95 -1.74
C ALA A 346 -31.26 -8.30 -2.20
N ASP A 347 -30.23 -7.66 -1.62
CA ASP A 347 -28.82 -7.94 -1.89
C ASP A 347 -28.44 -9.37 -1.43
N ARG A 348 -28.90 -9.81 -0.25
CA ARG A 348 -28.75 -11.20 0.23
C ARG A 348 -29.40 -12.23 -0.70
N ALA A 349 -30.52 -11.88 -1.36
CA ALA A 349 -31.23 -12.76 -2.28
C ALA A 349 -30.50 -12.99 -3.62
N THR A 350 -29.50 -12.16 -3.97
CA THR A 350 -28.78 -12.24 -5.26
C THR A 350 -27.62 -13.26 -5.31
N GLY A 351 -27.65 -14.30 -4.48
CA GLY A 351 -26.61 -15.35 -4.46
C GLY A 351 -25.29 -14.95 -3.77
N ARG A 352 -25.15 -13.68 -3.34
CA ARG A 352 -24.03 -13.20 -2.51
C ARG A 352 -23.95 -13.91 -1.14
N ALA A 353 -25.08 -14.31 -0.57
CA ALA A 353 -25.14 -14.96 0.73
C ALA A 353 -24.52 -16.37 0.75
N THR A 354 -24.30 -17.01 -0.40
CA THR A 354 -23.73 -18.37 -0.48
C THR A 354 -22.21 -18.39 -0.65
N ASP A 355 -21.57 -17.28 -1.06
CA ASP A 355 -20.12 -17.14 -1.09
C ASP A 355 -19.58 -16.75 0.29
N ARG A 356 -19.13 -17.74 1.06
CA ARG A 356 -18.54 -17.54 2.39
C ARG A 356 -17.32 -16.61 2.38
N GLY A 357 -16.58 -16.53 1.27
CA GLY A 357 -15.45 -15.62 1.13
C GLY A 357 -15.89 -14.16 0.98
N LEU A 358 -16.96 -13.90 0.21
CA LEU A 358 -17.48 -12.53 0.05
C LEU A 358 -18.08 -12.00 1.35
N SER A 359 -18.80 -12.86 2.09
CA SER A 359 -19.33 -12.49 3.39
C SER A 359 -18.23 -12.12 4.39
N ARG A 360 -17.08 -12.84 4.36
CA ARG A 360 -15.91 -12.50 5.18
C ARG A 360 -15.23 -11.21 4.74
N ASP A 361 -15.03 -11.00 3.44
CA ASP A 361 -14.48 -9.75 2.91
C ASP A 361 -15.34 -8.54 3.33
N GLU A 362 -16.67 -8.69 3.32
CA GLU A 362 -17.58 -7.64 3.81
C GLU A 362 -17.44 -7.40 5.32
N GLU A 363 -17.40 -8.46 6.12
CA GLU A 363 -17.24 -8.35 7.57
C GLU A 363 -15.91 -7.67 7.96
N GLU A 364 -14.80 -8.08 7.34
CA GLU A 364 -13.49 -7.46 7.53
C GLU A 364 -13.50 -5.99 7.11
N ALA A 365 -14.09 -5.69 5.96
CA ALA A 365 -14.18 -4.32 5.46
C ALA A 365 -15.03 -3.43 6.37
N LEU A 366 -16.14 -3.94 6.92
CA LEU A 366 -16.96 -3.20 7.88
C LEU A 366 -16.23 -2.94 9.19
N LYS A 367 -15.44 -3.90 9.69
CA LYS A 367 -14.58 -3.71 10.88
C LYS A 367 -13.48 -2.68 10.65
N ALA A 368 -13.01 -2.55 9.42
CA ALA A 368 -11.98 -1.59 9.03
C ALA A 368 -12.54 -0.22 8.61
N ALA A 369 -13.87 -0.08 8.49
CA ALA A 369 -14.50 1.17 8.12
C ALA A 369 -14.24 2.24 9.18
N HIS A 370 -13.97 3.45 8.73
CA HIS A 370 -13.83 4.61 9.61
C HIS A 370 -15.18 4.98 10.23
N ARG A 371 -16.25 4.92 9.43
CA ARG A 371 -17.61 5.22 9.86
C ARG A 371 -18.65 4.48 9.03
N LEU A 372 -19.79 4.19 9.65
CA LEU A 372 -21.00 3.71 8.99
C LEU A 372 -22.02 4.85 8.96
N ILE A 373 -22.54 5.19 7.78
CA ILE A 373 -23.48 6.29 7.58
C ILE A 373 -24.84 5.68 7.26
N THR A 374 -25.81 5.87 8.16
CA THR A 374 -27.19 5.41 7.96
C THR A 374 -28.00 6.39 7.11
N LEU A 375 -29.21 5.98 6.71
CA LEU A 375 -30.13 6.89 6.02
C LEU A 375 -30.62 8.03 6.92
N GLU A 376 -30.82 7.77 8.21
CA GLU A 376 -31.21 8.78 9.19
C GLU A 376 -30.12 9.86 9.30
N ASP A 377 -28.87 9.42 9.42
CA ASP A 377 -27.68 10.29 9.40
C ASP A 377 -27.60 11.17 8.13
N ALA A 378 -27.90 10.57 6.98
CA ALA A 378 -27.86 11.24 5.69
C ALA A 378 -28.97 12.30 5.55
N VAL A 379 -30.15 12.05 6.12
CA VAL A 379 -31.31 12.96 6.07
C VAL A 379 -31.14 14.11 7.06
N ASP A 380 -30.72 13.83 8.30
CA ASP A 380 -30.69 14.82 9.40
C ASP A 380 -29.53 15.81 9.33
N ALA A 381 -28.57 15.63 8.41
CA ALA A 381 -27.42 16.51 8.19
C ALA A 381 -26.59 16.83 9.47
N ARG A 382 -26.71 16.02 10.53
CA ARG A 382 -25.97 16.17 11.79
C ARG A 382 -24.51 15.73 11.72
N ILE A 383 -24.03 15.30 10.55
CA ILE A 383 -22.70 14.74 10.41
C ILE A 383 -21.77 15.76 9.75
N ASP A 384 -21.00 16.44 10.60
CA ASP A 384 -19.79 17.14 10.17
C ASP A 384 -18.70 16.10 9.84
N LEU A 385 -18.10 16.17 8.66
CA LEU A 385 -17.09 15.23 8.15
C LEU A 385 -15.72 15.35 8.86
N GLY A 386 -15.66 16.10 9.97
CA GLY A 386 -14.42 16.52 10.63
C GLY A 386 -14.08 15.84 11.95
N GLN A 387 -14.89 14.93 12.51
CA GLN A 387 -14.55 14.27 13.78
C GLN A 387 -14.76 12.75 13.79
N PRO A 388 -13.76 11.96 14.26
CA PRO A 388 -13.92 10.52 14.46
C PRO A 388 -14.85 10.25 15.65
N MET A 389 -15.88 9.44 15.43
CA MET A 389 -16.74 8.95 16.50
C MET A 389 -16.09 7.71 17.12
N ILE A 390 -15.66 7.81 18.38
CA ILE A 390 -15.24 6.68 19.20
C ILE A 390 -16.44 5.74 19.34
N ALA A 391 -16.20 4.46 19.07
CA ALA A 391 -17.20 3.40 19.12
C ALA A 391 -17.88 3.31 20.50
N GLU A 392 -19.21 3.45 20.52
CA GLU A 392 -20.06 3.03 21.62
C GLU A 392 -21.29 2.32 21.05
N MET A 393 -21.16 1.04 20.68
CA MET A 393 -22.29 0.10 20.60
C MET A 393 -21.81 -1.32 20.85
N ALA A 394 -21.56 -1.63 22.12
CA ALA A 394 -21.55 -2.99 22.64
C ALA A 394 -22.35 -3.00 23.96
N SER A 395 -23.68 -2.99 23.85
CA SER A 395 -24.63 -3.30 24.93
C SER A 395 -26.08 -3.11 24.43
N ALA A 396 -26.64 -4.14 23.79
CA ALA A 396 -28.08 -4.48 23.83
C ALA A 396 -28.26 -5.90 23.28
#